data_AF-A0A6P9BV05-F1
#
_entry.id   AF-A0A6P9BV05-F1
#
_cell.length_a   1.000
_cell.length_b   1.000
_cell.length_c   1.000
_cell.angle_alpha   90.00
_cell.angle_beta   90.00
_cell.angle_gamma   90.00
#
_symmetry.space_group_name_H-M   'P 1'
#
loop_
_entity.id
_entity.type
_entity.pdbx_description
1 polymer ?
#
loop_
_entity_poly.entity_id
_entity_poly.type
_entity_poly.pdbx_seq_one_letter_code
_entity_poly.pdbx_strand_id
1 'polypeptide(L)'
;MSSLLQEKLCEIQTQAPAPQKDFHYFTITKTEVIWRSWQITYRPNQEKIFPKELKRTHRNFLLDEQLHKQVQSIFGKSMLKYTLNLCQGHYDFLVRMPENLIVHIMSFLNLEDIEQLSKTCKKFQQLCNTDEFWERIKKLQDKYTLDLQSAKFPAYEKQRNFHQRKGYLTQMQRRHTTFF
;
A
#
# COMPACT_ATOMS: atom_id res chain seq x y z
N MET A 1 10.43 6.73 -1.23
CA MET A 1 9.12 6.33 -0.67
C MET A 1 8.77 7.02 0.66
N SER A 2 9.75 7.59 1.39
CA SER A 2 9.57 8.31 2.66
C SER A 2 8.78 9.65 2.56
N SER A 3 8.60 10.19 1.35
CA SER A 3 7.79 11.39 1.09
C SER A 3 6.29 11.18 1.26
N LEU A 4 5.80 9.94 1.11
CA LEU A 4 4.37 9.61 1.23
C LEU A 4 3.91 9.45 2.68
N LEU A 5 4.85 9.34 3.64
CA LEU A 5 4.50 9.16 5.03
C LEU A 5 4.02 10.49 5.63
N GLN A 6 3.00 10.43 6.49
CA GLN A 6 2.63 11.55 7.35
C GLN A 6 3.72 11.78 8.41
N GLU A 7 3.80 12.99 8.96
CA GLU A 7 4.77 13.34 10.00
C GLU A 7 4.58 12.49 11.26
N LYS A 8 3.33 12.32 11.68
CA LYS A 8 2.93 11.37 12.73
C LYS A 8 2.59 10.02 12.10
N LEU A 9 3.25 8.98 12.57
CA LEU A 9 3.07 7.61 12.09
C LEU A 9 2.07 6.83 12.94
N CYS A 10 2.10 7.01 14.25
CA CYS A 10 1.21 6.34 15.18
C CYS A 10 0.89 7.25 16.36
N GLU A 11 -0.34 7.16 16.84
CA GLU A 11 -0.82 7.89 17.99
C GLU A 11 -1.72 6.96 18.80
N ILE A 12 -1.42 6.83 20.09
CA ILE A 12 -2.22 6.03 21.01
C ILE A 12 -2.30 6.71 22.37
N GLN A 13 -3.47 6.60 22.98
CA GLN A 13 -3.74 7.08 24.33
C GLN A 13 -4.30 5.96 25.17
N THR A 14 -3.86 5.88 26.43
CA THR A 14 -4.37 4.89 27.37
C THR A 14 -4.22 5.36 28.81
N GLN A 15 -5.01 4.78 29.69
CA GLN A 15 -4.81 4.90 31.13
C GLN A 15 -3.91 3.74 31.60
N ALA A 16 -2.93 4.04 32.46
CA ALA A 16 -2.09 3.02 33.06
C ALA A 16 -2.95 2.01 33.86
N PRO A 17 -2.55 0.74 33.91
CA PRO A 17 -3.18 -0.23 34.78
C PRO A 17 -3.07 0.20 36.26
N ALA A 18 -3.93 -0.37 37.10
CA ALA A 18 -3.84 -0.17 38.54
C ALA A 18 -2.45 -0.64 39.05
N PRO A 19 -1.85 0.07 40.03
CA PRO A 19 -2.45 1.11 40.86
C PRO A 19 -2.30 2.55 40.34
N GLN A 20 -1.42 2.80 39.37
CA GLN A 20 -1.02 4.16 38.98
C GLN A 20 -2.17 4.95 38.36
N LYS A 21 -2.91 4.34 37.41
CA LYS A 21 -4.08 4.97 36.74
C LYS A 21 -3.80 6.34 36.10
N ASP A 22 -2.54 6.69 35.86
CA ASP A 22 -2.13 7.90 35.15
C ASP A 22 -2.53 7.82 33.67
N PHE A 23 -2.71 8.98 33.04
CA PHE A 23 -3.02 9.05 31.62
C PHE A 23 -1.73 9.17 30.81
N HIS A 24 -1.62 8.37 29.75
CA HIS A 24 -0.46 8.35 28.88
C HIS A 24 -0.88 8.53 27.43
N TYR A 25 -0.08 9.34 26.73
CA TYR A 25 -0.21 9.59 25.32
C TYR A 25 1.13 9.33 24.64
N PHE A 26 1.11 8.46 23.65
CA PHE A 26 2.30 7.97 22.97
C PHE A 26 2.18 8.24 21.48
N THR A 27 3.17 8.94 20.93
CA THR A 27 3.21 9.34 19.53
C THR A 27 4.53 8.91 18.92
N ILE A 28 4.46 8.31 17.74
CA ILE A 28 5.63 7.96 16.94
C ILE A 28 5.60 8.85 15.71
N THR A 29 6.65 9.64 15.52
CA THR A 29 6.85 10.47 14.34
C THR A 29 7.81 9.80 13.37
N LYS A 30 8.17 10.46 12.27
CA LYS A 30 9.18 9.94 11.33
C LYS A 30 10.59 9.81 11.95
N THR A 31 10.90 10.61 12.97
CA THR A 31 12.27 10.77 13.49
C THR A 31 12.37 10.40 14.98
N GLU A 32 11.32 10.64 15.73
CA GLU A 32 11.29 10.53 17.19
C GLU A 32 10.03 9.85 17.73
N VAL A 33 10.21 9.22 18.89
CA VAL A 33 9.18 8.72 19.78
C VAL A 33 8.95 9.76 20.87
N ILE A 34 7.69 10.15 21.05
CA ILE A 34 7.25 11.13 22.04
C ILE A 34 6.29 10.45 23.01
N TRP A 35 6.62 10.49 24.30
CA TRP A 35 5.74 10.02 25.37
C TRP A 35 5.36 11.19 26.26
N ARG A 36 4.06 11.48 26.36
CA ARG A 36 3.49 12.39 27.34
C ARG A 36 2.74 11.65 28.44
N SER A 37 2.91 12.07 29.68
CA SER A 37 2.21 11.50 30.84
C SER A 37 1.61 12.59 31.72
N TRP A 38 0.39 12.31 32.19
CA TRP A 38 -0.36 13.16 33.12
C TRP A 38 -0.60 12.35 34.38
N GLN A 39 -0.06 12.84 35.49
CA GLN A 39 -0.28 12.22 36.77
C GLN A 39 -1.69 12.55 37.26
N ILE A 40 -2.48 11.51 37.57
CA ILE A 40 -3.86 11.68 38.03
C ILE A 40 -3.87 11.51 39.56
N THR A 41 -4.06 12.61 40.27
CA THR A 41 -4.11 12.64 41.75
C THR A 41 -5.43 13.21 42.25
N TYR A 42 -6.00 12.60 43.29
CA TYR A 42 -7.25 13.06 43.92
C TYR A 42 -7.03 14.15 45.00
N ARG A 43 -5.78 14.47 45.37
CA ARG A 43 -5.54 15.34 46.54
C ARG A 43 -5.91 16.80 46.22
N PRO A 44 -6.87 17.40 46.94
CA PRO A 44 -7.35 18.75 46.65
C PRO A 44 -6.32 19.86 46.98
N ASN A 45 -5.37 19.60 47.87
CA ASN A 45 -4.39 20.58 48.35
C ASN A 45 -2.98 20.39 47.74
N GLN A 46 -2.85 19.66 46.62
CA GLN A 46 -1.57 19.54 45.92
C GLN A 46 -1.32 20.72 45.00
N GLU A 47 -0.04 21.10 44.85
CA GLU A 47 0.39 22.01 43.81
C GLU A 47 0.02 21.46 42.42
N LYS A 48 -0.18 22.36 41.46
CA LYS A 48 -0.53 22.00 40.09
C LYS A 48 0.59 21.16 39.47
N ILE A 49 0.32 19.86 39.25
CA ILE A 49 1.25 18.95 38.59
C ILE A 49 1.15 19.16 37.08
N PHE A 50 2.27 19.50 36.45
CA PHE A 50 2.33 19.65 35.00
C PHE A 50 2.58 18.32 34.29
N PRO A 51 2.08 18.16 33.05
CA PRO A 51 2.35 16.98 32.25
C PRO A 51 3.84 16.83 31.98
N LYS A 52 4.33 15.60 31.95
CA LYS A 52 5.72 15.29 31.59
C LYS A 52 5.78 14.88 30.13
N GLU A 53 6.81 15.34 29.42
CA GLU A 53 7.10 14.95 28.04
C GLU A 53 8.51 14.35 27.96
N LEU A 54 8.61 13.17 27.38
CA LEU A 54 9.86 12.50 27.05
C LEU A 54 9.94 12.32 25.53
N LYS A 55 11.00 12.85 24.93
CA LYS A 55 11.32 12.67 23.51
C LYS A 55 12.57 11.84 23.36
N ARG A 56 12.53 10.85 22.47
CA ARG A 56 13.67 9.99 22.12
C ARG A 56 13.73 9.84 20.61
N THR A 57 14.92 9.97 20.04
CA THR A 57 15.15 9.57 18.64
C THR A 57 14.94 8.06 18.50
N HIS A 58 14.61 7.59 17.30
CA HIS A 58 14.43 6.14 17.05
C HIS A 58 15.65 5.31 17.49
N ARG A 59 16.87 5.80 17.22
CA ARG A 59 18.10 5.12 17.63
C ARG A 59 18.22 5.00 19.15
N ASN A 60 17.90 6.08 19.87
CA ASN A 60 17.98 6.07 21.33
C ASN A 60 16.87 5.22 21.94
N PHE A 61 15.67 5.22 21.35
CA PHE A 61 14.57 4.38 21.79
C PHE A 61 14.95 2.89 21.69
N LEU A 62 15.52 2.46 20.55
CA LEU A 62 15.92 1.06 20.33
C LEU A 62 16.92 0.52 21.36
N LEU A 63 17.69 1.39 22.02
CA LEU A 63 18.66 1.02 23.05
C LEU A 63 18.09 1.09 24.48
N ASP A 64 16.90 1.68 24.66
CA ASP A 64 16.32 1.96 25.97
C ASP A 64 15.39 0.82 26.44
N GLU A 65 15.99 -0.22 27.03
CA GLU A 65 15.24 -1.37 27.55
C GLU A 65 14.26 -1.00 28.67
N GLN A 66 14.55 0.05 29.45
CA GLN A 66 13.66 0.49 30.52
C GLN A 66 12.38 1.07 29.94
N LEU A 67 12.52 1.92 28.93
CA LEU A 67 11.38 2.49 28.22
C LEU A 67 10.55 1.41 27.52
N HIS A 68 11.19 0.39 26.93
CA HIS A 68 10.50 -0.76 26.35
C HIS A 68 9.62 -1.49 27.38
N LYS A 69 10.15 -1.76 28.58
CA LYS A 69 9.38 -2.41 29.65
C LYS A 69 8.17 -1.59 30.06
N GLN A 70 8.32 -0.27 30.15
CA GLN A 70 7.20 0.63 30.49
C GLN A 70 6.14 0.65 29.37
N VAL A 71 6.55 0.78 28.11
CA VAL A 71 5.61 0.73 26.96
C VAL A 71 4.86 -0.60 26.95
N GLN A 72 5.57 -1.71 27.16
CA GLN A 72 4.96 -3.04 27.22
C GLN A 72 3.97 -3.17 28.38
N SER A 73 4.29 -2.61 29.55
CA SER A 73 3.41 -2.67 30.72
C SER A 73 2.14 -1.85 30.56
N ILE A 74 2.21 -0.72 29.85
CA ILE A 74 1.10 0.24 29.75
C ILE A 74 0.26 0.02 28.48
N PHE A 75 0.91 -0.20 27.34
CA PHE A 75 0.26 -0.35 26.02
C PHE A 75 0.22 -1.79 25.52
N GLY A 76 0.96 -2.71 26.17
CA GLY A 76 1.00 -4.12 25.80
C GLY A 76 2.13 -4.49 24.83
N LYS A 77 2.35 -5.81 24.70
CA LYS A 77 3.42 -6.40 23.88
C LYS A 77 3.27 -6.11 22.39
N SER A 78 2.04 -6.11 21.87
CA SER A 78 1.75 -5.85 20.46
C SER A 78 2.15 -4.43 20.07
N MET A 79 1.85 -3.44 20.92
CA MET A 79 2.21 -2.05 20.69
C MET A 79 3.72 -1.82 20.76
N LEU A 80 4.41 -2.46 21.72
CA LEU A 80 5.87 -2.40 21.76
C LEU A 80 6.48 -2.95 20.46
N LYS A 81 6.06 -4.13 20.01
CA LYS A 81 6.53 -4.73 18.75
C LYS A 81 6.27 -3.81 17.57
N TYR A 82 5.09 -3.21 17.51
CA TYR A 82 4.73 -2.25 16.46
C TYR A 82 5.66 -1.03 16.48
N THR A 83 5.91 -0.47 17.67
CA THR A 83 6.80 0.68 17.87
C THR A 83 8.23 0.39 17.42
N LEU A 84 8.76 -0.79 17.80
CA LEU A 84 10.10 -1.23 17.41
C LEU A 84 10.23 -1.36 15.89
N ASN A 85 9.24 -1.97 15.23
CA ASN A 85 9.19 -2.08 13.78
C ASN A 85 9.24 -0.70 13.11
N LEU A 86 8.44 0.26 13.60
CA LEU A 86 8.44 1.62 13.07
C LEU A 86 9.78 2.34 13.29
N CYS A 87 10.42 2.15 14.45
CA CYS A 87 11.74 2.73 14.74
C CYS A 87 12.85 2.13 13.86
N GLN A 88 12.71 0.86 13.45
CA GLN A 88 13.61 0.16 12.52
C GLN A 88 13.37 0.52 11.04
N GLY A 89 12.30 1.26 10.74
CA GLY A 89 11.94 1.66 9.38
C GLY A 89 10.99 0.71 8.66
N HIS A 90 10.43 -0.28 9.36
CA HIS A 90 9.39 -1.16 8.83
C HIS A 90 8.02 -0.46 8.93
N TYR A 91 7.67 0.28 7.88
CA TYR A 91 6.41 1.03 7.80
C TYR A 91 5.32 0.28 7.03
N ASP A 92 4.06 0.44 7.48
CA ASP A 92 2.89 -0.08 6.77
C ASP A 92 2.53 0.80 5.56
N PHE A 93 3.35 0.76 4.51
CA PHE A 93 3.17 1.63 3.35
C PHE A 93 1.80 1.44 2.68
N LEU A 94 1.33 0.19 2.55
CA LEU A 94 0.07 -0.11 1.87
C LEU A 94 -1.13 0.60 2.50
N VAL A 95 -1.23 0.59 3.83
CA VAL A 95 -2.33 1.23 4.57
C VAL A 95 -2.22 2.76 4.49
N ARG A 96 -1.01 3.30 4.35
CA ARG A 96 -0.71 4.74 4.34
C ARG A 96 -0.79 5.37 2.96
N MET A 97 -0.88 4.57 1.89
CA MET A 97 -1.04 5.08 0.54
C MET A 97 -2.40 5.75 0.33
N PRO A 98 -2.47 6.71 -0.63
CA PRO A 98 -3.72 7.20 -1.19
C PRO A 98 -4.63 6.06 -1.69
N GLU A 99 -5.94 6.22 -1.50
CA GLU A 99 -6.92 5.17 -1.83
C GLU A 99 -6.92 4.79 -3.31
N ASN A 100 -6.69 5.73 -4.21
CA ASN A 100 -6.59 5.46 -5.65
C ASN A 100 -5.44 4.49 -5.99
N LEU A 101 -4.30 4.58 -5.29
CA LEU A 101 -3.19 3.65 -5.47
C LEU A 101 -3.51 2.28 -4.85
N ILE A 102 -4.20 2.26 -3.70
CA ILE A 102 -4.66 1.00 -3.09
C ILE A 102 -5.62 0.27 -4.04
N VAL A 103 -6.61 0.96 -4.58
CA VAL A 103 -7.58 0.41 -5.56
C VAL A 103 -6.87 -0.10 -6.80
N HIS A 104 -5.89 0.65 -7.31
CA HIS A 104 -5.09 0.22 -8.45
C HIS A 104 -4.31 -1.06 -8.17
N ILE A 105 -3.64 -1.17 -7.01
CA ILE A 105 -2.95 -2.40 -6.60
C ILE A 105 -3.93 -3.56 -6.45
N MET A 106 -5.07 -3.34 -5.79
CA MET A 106 -6.10 -4.35 -5.57
C MET A 106 -6.75 -4.82 -6.88
N SER A 107 -6.77 -3.98 -7.93
CA SER A 107 -7.31 -4.40 -9.24
C SER A 107 -6.51 -5.53 -9.91
N PHE A 108 -5.25 -5.73 -9.51
CA PHE A 108 -4.41 -6.84 -9.97
C PHE A 108 -4.57 -8.12 -9.14
N LEU A 109 -5.34 -8.09 -8.05
CA LEU A 109 -5.56 -9.24 -7.17
C LEU A 109 -6.85 -9.97 -7.54
N ASN A 110 -6.92 -11.25 -7.19
CA ASN A 110 -8.14 -12.04 -7.31
C ASN A 110 -9.13 -11.69 -6.19
N LEU A 111 -10.40 -12.05 -6.38
CA LEU A 111 -11.46 -11.85 -5.38
C LEU A 111 -11.10 -12.47 -4.02
N GLU A 112 -10.54 -13.69 -4.02
CA GLU A 112 -10.11 -14.39 -2.80
C GLU A 112 -9.01 -13.62 -2.06
N ASP A 113 -8.01 -13.12 -2.80
CA ASP A 113 -6.90 -12.36 -2.24
C ASP A 113 -7.37 -11.02 -1.65
N ILE A 114 -8.33 -10.35 -2.32
CA ILE A 114 -8.96 -9.12 -1.83
C ILE A 114 -9.72 -9.41 -0.53
N GLU A 115 -10.45 -10.53 -0.46
CA GLU A 115 -11.15 -10.94 0.76
C GLU A 115 -10.19 -11.21 1.92
N GLN A 116 -9.08 -11.91 1.67
CA GLN A 116 -8.05 -12.12 2.70
C GLN A 116 -7.41 -10.79 3.14
N LEU A 117 -7.12 -9.89 2.20
CA LEU A 117 -6.57 -8.58 2.49
C LEU A 117 -7.52 -7.74 3.35
N SER A 118 -8.84 -7.84 3.13
CA SER A 118 -9.85 -7.14 3.93
C SER A 118 -9.80 -7.53 5.42
N LYS A 119 -9.41 -8.77 5.73
CA LYS A 119 -9.33 -9.31 7.10
C LYS A 119 -8.09 -8.83 7.86
N THR A 120 -7.12 -8.22 7.17
CA THR A 120 -5.85 -7.79 7.80
C THR A 120 -5.94 -6.44 8.50
N CYS A 121 -6.77 -5.53 8.02
CA CYS A 121 -6.82 -4.15 8.50
C CYS A 121 -8.23 -3.57 8.42
N LYS A 122 -8.64 -2.81 9.44
CA LYS A 122 -9.92 -2.10 9.48
C LYS A 122 -10.12 -1.17 8.27
N LYS A 123 -9.06 -0.51 7.79
CA LYS A 123 -9.15 0.37 6.60
C LYS A 123 -9.53 -0.42 5.35
N PHE A 124 -8.90 -1.58 5.12
CA PHE A 124 -9.23 -2.42 3.97
C PHE A 124 -10.62 -3.06 4.10
N GLN A 125 -10.99 -3.47 5.32
CA GLN A 125 -12.35 -3.93 5.59
C GLN A 125 -13.39 -2.87 5.23
N GLN A 126 -13.17 -1.62 5.65
CA GLN A 126 -14.06 -0.50 5.33
C GLN A 126 -14.11 -0.20 3.83
N LEU A 127 -12.97 -0.22 3.14
CA LEU A 127 -12.91 -0.02 1.69
C LEU A 127 -13.69 -1.09 0.93
N CYS A 128 -13.52 -2.36 1.30
CA CYS A 128 -14.20 -3.49 0.67
C CYS A 128 -15.73 -3.50 0.92
N ASN A 129 -16.20 -2.78 1.94
CA ASN A 129 -17.63 -2.65 2.24
C ASN A 129 -18.35 -1.60 1.37
N THR A 130 -17.63 -0.86 0.52
CA THR A 130 -18.23 0.18 -0.33
C THR A 130 -18.45 -0.32 -1.76
N ASP A 131 -19.62 -0.05 -2.33
CA ASP A 131 -19.93 -0.46 -3.71
C ASP A 131 -19.06 0.29 -4.74
N GLU A 132 -18.75 1.56 -4.48
CA GLU A 132 -17.87 2.37 -5.32
C GLU A 132 -16.49 1.73 -5.51
N PHE A 133 -15.97 1.06 -4.48
CA PHE A 133 -14.68 0.39 -4.54
C PHE A 133 -14.69 -0.75 -5.57
N TRP A 134 -15.72 -1.59 -5.54
CA TRP A 134 -15.88 -2.71 -6.46
C TRP A 134 -16.11 -2.23 -7.90
N GLU A 135 -16.87 -1.16 -8.10
CA GLU A 135 -17.03 -0.56 -9.44
C GLU A 135 -15.69 -0.07 -10.01
N ARG A 136 -14.86 0.59 -9.20
CA ARG A 136 -13.56 1.09 -9.64
C ARG A 136 -12.60 -0.05 -9.99
N ILE A 137 -12.59 -1.13 -9.20
CA ILE A 137 -11.80 -2.33 -9.51
C ILE A 137 -12.25 -2.93 -10.85
N LYS A 138 -13.55 -3.12 -11.04
CA LYS A 138 -14.10 -3.69 -12.27
C LYS A 138 -13.73 -2.85 -13.50
N LYS A 139 -13.90 -1.53 -13.43
CA LYS A 139 -13.51 -0.59 -14.49
C LYS A 139 -12.03 -0.69 -14.86
N LEU A 140 -11.15 -0.87 -13.87
CA LEU A 140 -9.71 -1.03 -14.11
C LEU A 140 -9.39 -2.38 -14.75
N GLN A 141 -10.01 -3.47 -14.28
CA GLN A 141 -9.83 -4.80 -14.86
C GLN A 141 -10.34 -4.87 -16.31
N ASP A 142 -11.48 -4.26 -16.61
CA ASP A 142 -12.01 -4.13 -17.96
C ASP A 142 -11.05 -3.35 -18.86
N LYS A 143 -10.42 -2.28 -18.34
CA LYS A 143 -9.40 -1.53 -19.07
C LYS A 143 -8.17 -2.39 -19.39
N TYR A 144 -7.65 -3.14 -18.42
CA TYR A 144 -6.50 -4.01 -18.66
C TYR A 144 -6.78 -5.14 -19.63
N THR A 145 -7.98 -5.72 -19.58
CA THR A 145 -8.38 -6.77 -20.53
C THR A 145 -8.49 -6.23 -21.95
N LEU A 146 -9.02 -5.02 -22.14
CA LEU A 146 -9.04 -4.33 -23.43
C LEU A 146 -7.63 -3.97 -23.93
N ASP A 147 -6.75 -3.50 -23.05
CA ASP A 147 -5.35 -3.20 -23.40
C ASP A 147 -4.59 -4.48 -23.82
N LEU A 148 -4.79 -5.60 -23.11
CA LEU A 148 -4.25 -6.92 -23.47
C LEU A 148 -4.82 -7.48 -24.78
N GLN A 149 -6.08 -7.19 -25.11
CA GLN A 149 -6.71 -7.61 -26.36
C GLN A 149 -6.27 -6.74 -27.54
N SER A 150 -6.12 -5.43 -27.35
CA SER A 150 -5.60 -4.50 -28.37
C SER A 150 -4.11 -4.74 -28.67
N ALA A 151 -3.32 -5.15 -27.67
CA ALA A 151 -1.94 -5.57 -27.86
C ALA A 151 -1.81 -6.92 -28.61
N LYS A 152 -2.88 -7.72 -28.69
CA LYS A 152 -2.89 -9.05 -29.33
C LYS A 152 -3.35 -9.05 -30.80
N PHE A 153 -3.86 -7.94 -31.36
CA PHE A 153 -4.30 -7.88 -32.78
C PHE A 153 -4.15 -6.47 -33.42
N PRO A 154 -3.42 -6.28 -34.55
CA PRO A 154 -2.20 -6.94 -35.02
C PRO A 154 -1.07 -5.96 -35.44
N ALA A 155 0.19 -6.35 -35.19
CA ALA A 155 1.39 -5.79 -35.84
C ALA A 155 1.70 -6.46 -37.21
N TYR A 156 0.72 -7.03 -37.89
CA TYR A 156 0.92 -7.75 -39.16
C TYR A 156 -0.15 -7.47 -40.24
N GLU A 157 -0.42 -6.22 -40.59
CA GLU A 157 -1.14 -5.92 -41.85
C GLU A 157 -0.37 -4.95 -42.74
N LYS A 158 0.68 -5.47 -43.39
CA LYS A 158 1.33 -4.93 -44.61
C LYS A 158 1.93 -6.14 -45.33
N GLN A 159 1.63 -6.52 -46.57
CA GLN A 159 0.91 -5.90 -47.69
C GLN A 159 0.21 -7.01 -48.48
N ARG A 160 -1.07 -6.83 -48.83
CA ARG A 160 -1.66 -7.48 -50.00
C ARG A 160 -2.01 -6.40 -51.01
N ASN A 161 -1.73 -6.73 -52.26
CA ASN A 161 -2.09 -6.05 -53.51
C ASN A 161 -1.05 -5.02 -54.00
N PHE A 162 -0.43 -5.26 -55.15
CA PHE A 162 -1.00 -4.96 -56.46
C PHE A 162 0.02 -5.31 -57.55
N HIS A 163 -0.27 -6.28 -58.41
CA HIS A 163 0.09 -6.22 -59.84
C HIS A 163 -0.84 -7.13 -60.64
N GLN A 164 -2.03 -6.61 -60.96
CA GLN A 164 -2.65 -6.93 -62.24
C GLN A 164 -1.89 -6.12 -63.31
N ARG A 165 -1.13 -6.80 -64.18
CA ARG A 165 -0.81 -6.27 -65.50
C ARG A 165 -1.40 -7.21 -66.55
N LYS A 166 -2.42 -6.68 -67.25
CA LYS A 166 -2.93 -7.23 -68.50
C LYS A 166 -1.84 -7.14 -69.58
N GLY A 167 -1.58 -8.29 -70.21
CA GLY A 167 -1.39 -8.46 -71.65
C GLY A 167 -0.18 -7.81 -72.31
N TYR A 168 0.79 -8.63 -72.70
CA TYR A 168 1.35 -8.61 -74.07
C TYR A 168 1.64 -10.04 -74.53
N LEU A 169 1.29 -10.29 -75.78
CA LEU A 169 1.31 -11.55 -76.51
C LEU A 169 2.73 -12.12 -76.65
N THR A 170 2.88 -13.44 -76.52
CA THR A 170 3.66 -14.19 -77.52
C THR A 170 3.18 -15.64 -77.62
N GLN A 171 2.64 -15.92 -78.79
CA GLN A 171 2.14 -17.19 -79.27
C GLN A 171 3.35 -18.06 -79.62
N MET A 172 3.67 -19.08 -78.82
CA MET A 172 4.65 -20.10 -79.22
C MET A 172 3.93 -21.13 -80.10
N GLN A 173 3.98 -20.92 -81.41
CA GLN A 173 3.66 -21.94 -82.40
C GLN A 173 4.90 -22.74 -82.78
N ARG A 174 4.71 -24.05 -82.70
CA ARG A 174 5.46 -25.21 -83.18
C ARG A 174 6.49 -24.94 -84.29
N ARG A 175 7.69 -25.52 -84.13
CA ARG A 175 8.54 -25.94 -85.25
C ARG A 175 8.49 -27.47 -85.37
N HIS A 176 7.74 -27.92 -86.36
CA HIS A 176 7.97 -29.20 -87.03
C HIS A 176 8.77 -28.92 -88.30
N THR A 177 9.90 -29.59 -88.46
CA THR A 177 10.61 -29.85 -89.74
C THR A 177 11.62 -30.97 -89.44
N THR A 178 11.35 -32.25 -89.68
CA THR A 178 11.54 -33.07 -90.90
C THR A 178 12.92 -33.01 -91.57
N PHE A 179 13.58 -34.19 -91.57
CA PHE A 179 14.41 -34.82 -92.61
C PHE A 179 15.17 -33.94 -93.61
N PHE A 180 16.50 -34.06 -93.65
CA PHE A 180 17.28 -34.91 -94.58
C PHE A 180 18.66 -35.19 -93.98
#